data_AF-A0A094H6J2-F1
#
_entry.id   AF-A0A094H6J2-F1
#
_cell.length_a   1.000
_cell.length_b   1.000
_cell.length_c   1.000
_cell.angle_alpha   90.00
_cell.angle_beta   90.00
_cell.angle_gamma   90.00
#
_symmetry.space_group_name_H-M   'P 1'
#
loop_
_entity.id
_entity.type
_entity.pdbx_description
1 polymer ?
#
loop_
_entity_poly.entity_id
_entity_poly.type
_entity_poly.pdbx_seq_one_letter_code
_entity_poly.pdbx_strand_id
1 'polypeptide(L)'
;MTSKLVPSNPSAVMVIRDITPNITTLSVPFARFGLIRVGGRGTIVRLTSGALSVFSPTALTPEVRAKLQEKGDNLKYIVAPDIEHHIFVSEWARAYPSAQVIGVEGLAEKRAAAAKDPKSPSHGAQVPFATVFTEKLKGQVRISEEFDRDFEYDDGAVFANRGGGG
;
A
#
# COMPACT_ATOMS: atom_id res chain seq x y z
N MET A 1 1.40 -11.15 -18.30
CA MET A 1 -0.08 -11.02 -18.45
C MET A 1 -0.66 -10.10 -17.36
N THR A 2 -0.11 -8.90 -17.17
CA THR A 2 -0.55 -7.91 -16.16
C THR A 2 -1.56 -6.90 -16.71
N SER A 3 -1.75 -6.84 -18.03
CA SER A 3 -2.61 -5.84 -18.68
C SER A 3 -4.12 -6.03 -18.46
N LYS A 4 -4.55 -7.12 -17.82
CA LYS A 4 -5.98 -7.35 -17.50
C LYS A 4 -6.39 -6.89 -16.11
N LEU A 5 -5.44 -6.59 -15.23
CA LEU A 5 -5.73 -6.21 -13.83
C LEU A 5 -5.71 -4.70 -13.63
N VAL A 6 -4.82 -3.96 -14.30
CA VAL A 6 -4.71 -2.50 -14.18
C VAL A 6 -5.43 -1.83 -15.35
N PRO A 7 -6.35 -0.87 -15.10
CA PRO A 7 -6.97 -0.09 -16.16
C PRO A 7 -5.92 0.64 -17.01
N SER A 8 -6.17 0.78 -18.32
CA SER A 8 -5.28 1.52 -19.24
C SER A 8 -5.15 3.00 -18.88
N ASN A 9 -6.14 3.58 -18.21
CA ASN A 9 -6.08 4.92 -17.62
C ASN A 9 -6.64 4.87 -16.18
N PRO A 10 -5.78 4.64 -15.17
CA PRO A 10 -6.20 4.59 -13.78
C PRO A 10 -6.83 5.90 -13.29
N SER A 11 -6.34 7.06 -13.73
CA SER A 11 -6.88 8.38 -13.35
C SER A 11 -8.34 8.56 -13.77
N ALA A 12 -8.71 8.05 -14.95
CA ALA A 12 -10.09 8.18 -15.45
C ALA A 12 -11.13 7.37 -14.65
N VAL A 13 -10.69 6.39 -13.88
CA VAL A 13 -11.58 5.44 -13.19
C VAL A 13 -11.38 5.38 -11.68
N MET A 14 -10.35 6.05 -11.15
CA MET A 14 -10.10 6.13 -9.73
C MET A 14 -11.05 7.12 -9.06
N VAL A 15 -11.63 6.70 -7.94
CA VAL A 15 -12.42 7.55 -7.05
C VAL A 15 -11.64 7.77 -5.76
N ILE A 16 -11.23 9.02 -5.55
CA ILE A 16 -10.57 9.46 -4.32
C ILE A 16 -11.63 10.09 -3.41
N ARG A 17 -11.71 9.64 -2.15
CA ARG A 17 -12.68 10.14 -1.17
C ARG A 17 -12.03 10.31 0.19
N ASP A 18 -12.08 11.51 0.74
CA ASP A 18 -11.82 11.77 2.15
C ASP A 18 -13.03 11.27 2.97
N ILE A 19 -12.79 10.28 3.82
CA ILE A 19 -13.78 9.75 4.77
C ILE A 19 -13.78 10.62 6.03
N THR A 20 -12.58 11.01 6.46
CA THR A 20 -12.31 12.01 7.50
C THR A 20 -11.14 12.88 7.02
N PRO A 21 -10.80 13.98 7.71
CA PRO A 21 -9.61 14.76 7.36
C PRO A 21 -8.32 13.93 7.28
N ASN A 22 -8.23 12.87 8.09
CA ASN A 22 -7.05 12.02 8.21
C ASN A 22 -7.14 10.69 7.44
N ILE A 23 -8.30 10.32 6.88
CA ILE A 23 -8.49 9.03 6.20
C ILE A 23 -9.06 9.25 4.80
N THR A 24 -8.35 8.71 3.81
CA THR A 24 -8.73 8.83 2.40
C THR A 24 -8.69 7.48 1.72
N THR A 25 -9.77 7.14 1.02
CA THR A 25 -9.83 5.92 0.22
C THR A 25 -9.55 6.20 -1.24
N LEU A 26 -8.79 5.31 -1.87
CA LEU A 26 -8.47 5.27 -3.30
C LEU A 26 -9.16 4.05 -3.90
N SER A 27 -10.37 4.23 -4.42
CA SER A 27 -11.16 3.13 -5.00
C SER A 27 -10.94 3.06 -6.50
N VAL A 28 -10.63 1.87 -7.02
CA VAL A 28 -10.44 1.62 -8.46
C VAL A 28 -11.26 0.42 -8.90
N PRO A 29 -11.86 0.43 -10.11
CA PRO A 29 -12.52 -0.74 -10.65
C PRO A 29 -11.47 -1.73 -11.16
N PHE A 30 -11.02 -2.66 -10.32
CA PHE A 30 -10.31 -3.85 -10.76
C PHE A 30 -11.28 -4.95 -11.18
N ALA A 31 -10.93 -5.63 -12.28
CA ALA A 31 -11.59 -6.84 -12.74
C ALA A 31 -10.64 -8.03 -12.61
N ARG A 32 -10.97 -9.00 -11.75
CA ARG A 32 -10.25 -10.27 -11.66
C ARG A 32 -10.62 -11.11 -12.89
N PHE A 33 -9.60 -11.54 -13.62
CA PHE A 33 -9.72 -12.27 -14.89
C PHE A 33 -10.52 -11.55 -16.00
N GLY A 34 -10.79 -10.25 -15.87
CA GLY A 34 -11.65 -9.50 -16.81
C GLY A 34 -13.15 -9.86 -16.72
N LEU A 35 -13.55 -10.74 -15.79
CA LEU A 35 -14.94 -11.18 -15.61
C LEU A 35 -15.55 -10.70 -14.29
N ILE A 36 -14.78 -10.71 -13.19
CA ILE A 36 -15.32 -10.45 -11.85
C ILE A 36 -14.83 -9.07 -11.38
N ARG A 37 -15.73 -8.08 -11.33
CA ARG A 37 -15.44 -6.72 -10.86
C ARG A 37 -15.39 -6.67 -9.33
N VAL A 38 -14.27 -7.07 -8.74
CA VAL A 38 -14.07 -7.03 -7.28
C VAL A 38 -13.67 -5.62 -6.82
N GLY A 39 -13.09 -4.80 -7.70
CA GLY A 39 -12.52 -3.51 -7.30
C GLY A 39 -11.22 -3.66 -6.54
N GLY A 40 -10.47 -2.57 -6.38
CA GLY A 40 -9.39 -2.46 -5.41
C GLY A 40 -9.54 -1.20 -4.60
N ARG A 41 -9.06 -1.23 -3.37
CA ARG A 41 -9.10 -0.07 -2.48
C ARG A 41 -7.77 0.07 -1.78
N GLY A 42 -7.12 1.20 -2.02
CA GLY A 42 -6.05 1.69 -1.17
C GLY A 42 -6.61 2.64 -0.13
N THR A 43 -5.95 2.74 1.02
CA THR A 43 -6.32 3.71 2.07
C THR A 43 -5.09 4.49 2.49
N ILE A 44 -5.14 5.81 2.36
CA ILE A 44 -4.15 6.72 2.94
C ILE A 44 -4.65 7.12 4.32
N VAL A 45 -3.80 7.00 5.32
CA VAL A 45 -4.08 7.47 6.68
C VAL A 45 -2.98 8.43 7.11
N ARG A 46 -3.38 9.57 7.65
CA ARG A 46 -2.48 10.49 8.35
C ARG A 46 -2.46 10.14 9.83
N LEU A 47 -1.29 9.74 10.32
CA LEU A 47 -1.04 9.42 11.72
C LEU A 47 -1.09 10.70 12.56
N THR A 48 -1.26 10.56 13.88
CA THR A 48 -1.17 11.67 14.85
C THR A 48 0.18 12.39 14.80
N SER A 49 1.26 11.73 14.36
CA SER A 49 2.57 12.37 14.14
C SER A 49 2.64 13.27 12.91
N GLY A 50 1.60 13.25 12.06
CA GLY A 50 1.58 13.91 10.75
C GLY A 50 2.22 13.10 9.63
N ALA A 51 2.82 11.94 9.93
CA ALA A 51 3.25 10.98 8.91
C ALA A 51 2.07 10.38 8.16
N LEU A 52 2.30 9.94 6.93
CA LEU A 52 1.31 9.25 6.11
C LEU A 52 1.66 7.76 6.01
N SER A 53 0.63 6.93 6.08
CA SER A 53 0.67 5.52 5.70
C SER A 53 -0.28 5.27 4.53
N VAL A 54 0.09 4.33 3.65
CA VAL A 54 -0.80 3.81 2.61
C VAL A 54 -0.95 2.30 2.78
N PHE A 55 -2.19 1.84 2.86
CA PHE A 55 -2.55 0.42 2.91
C PHE A 55 -3.04 -0.02 1.53
N SER A 56 -2.61 -1.20 1.09
CA SER A 56 -3.00 -1.81 -0.19
C SER A 56 -2.86 -0.81 -1.36
N PRO A 57 -1.65 -0.28 -1.61
CA PRO A 57 -1.44 0.82 -2.56
C PRO A 57 -2.00 0.49 -3.95
N THR A 58 -2.72 1.46 -4.52
CA THR A 58 -3.22 1.44 -5.91
C THR A 58 -2.29 2.26 -6.81
N ALA A 59 -2.65 2.52 -8.07
CA ALA A 59 -1.82 3.32 -8.97
C ALA A 59 -1.48 4.70 -8.38
N LEU A 60 -0.22 5.12 -8.43
CA LEU A 60 0.22 6.40 -7.88
C LEU A 60 0.01 7.52 -8.92
N THR A 61 -1.26 7.80 -9.22
CA THR A 61 -1.65 8.78 -10.24
C THR A 61 -1.33 10.23 -9.82
N PRO A 62 -1.34 11.20 -10.74
CA PRO A 62 -1.16 12.61 -10.41
C PRO A 62 -2.15 13.11 -9.33
N GLU A 63 -3.40 12.64 -9.37
CA GLU A 63 -4.44 12.98 -8.40
C GLU A 63 -4.14 12.40 -7.01
N VAL A 64 -3.61 11.17 -6.94
CA VAL A 64 -3.15 10.57 -5.68
C VAL A 64 -1.97 11.36 -5.11
N ARG A 65 -1.02 11.77 -5.95
CA ARG A 65 0.12 12.59 -5.52
C ARG A 65 -0.33 13.96 -5.00
N ALA A 66 -1.25 14.61 -5.69
CA ALA A 66 -1.83 15.88 -5.22
C ALA A 66 -2.51 15.71 -3.84
N LYS A 67 -3.21 14.59 -3.63
CA LYS A 67 -3.84 14.28 -2.34
C LYS A 67 -2.82 13.97 -1.23
N LEU A 68 -1.69 13.34 -1.55
CA LEU A 68 -0.57 13.16 -0.61
C LEU A 68 0.03 14.52 -0.23
N GLN A 69 0.24 15.40 -1.21
CA GLN A 69 0.74 16.76 -1.00
C GLN A 69 -0.19 17.59 -0.11
N GLU A 70 -1.50 17.56 -0.37
CA GLU A 70 -2.53 18.20 0.46
C GLU A 70 -2.46 17.76 1.93
N LYS A 71 -2.06 16.51 2.18
CA LYS A 71 -1.94 15.92 3.53
C LYS A 71 -0.56 16.07 4.17
N GLY A 72 0.38 16.73 3.49
CA GLY A 72 1.72 17.05 4.00
C GLY A 72 2.87 16.27 3.37
N ASP A 73 2.61 15.41 2.38
CA ASP A 73 3.59 14.64 1.57
C ASP A 73 4.64 13.85 2.36
N ASN A 74 4.35 13.50 3.61
CA ASN A 74 5.27 12.81 4.52
C ASN A 74 4.97 11.30 4.56
N LEU A 75 5.04 10.62 3.41
CA LEU A 75 4.79 9.18 3.36
C LEU A 75 5.94 8.39 3.99
N LYS A 76 5.65 7.74 5.12
CA LYS A 76 6.60 6.92 5.87
C LYS A 76 6.32 5.43 5.79
N TYR A 77 5.08 5.01 5.50
CA TYR A 77 4.70 3.60 5.56
C TYR A 77 3.94 3.18 4.31
N ILE A 78 4.41 2.12 3.66
CA ILE A 78 3.74 1.47 2.54
C ILE A 78 3.39 0.06 2.98
N VAL A 79 2.12 -0.20 3.25
CA VAL A 79 1.64 -1.47 3.81
C VAL A 79 0.96 -2.30 2.72
N ALA A 80 1.53 -3.47 2.45
CA ALA A 80 0.97 -4.48 1.55
C ALA A 80 0.52 -5.70 2.39
N PRO A 81 -0.71 -5.69 2.92
CA PRO A 81 -1.17 -6.68 3.89
C PRO A 81 -1.47 -8.06 3.29
N ASP A 82 -1.36 -8.20 1.96
CA ASP A 82 -1.68 -9.44 1.25
C ASP A 82 -0.88 -9.59 -0.06
N ILE A 83 -0.70 -10.84 -0.48
CA ILE A 83 0.02 -11.32 -1.66
C ILE A 83 -0.75 -11.05 -2.97
N GLU A 84 -2.02 -10.68 -2.94
CA GLU A 84 -2.77 -10.29 -4.15
C GLU A 84 -2.66 -8.77 -4.44
N HIS A 85 -2.49 -7.93 -3.40
CA HIS A 85 -2.63 -6.47 -3.48
C HIS A 85 -1.30 -5.69 -3.48
N HIS A 86 -0.23 -6.22 -4.07
CA HIS A 86 1.13 -5.62 -4.03
C HIS A 86 1.61 -5.02 -5.36
N ILE A 87 0.80 -5.05 -6.41
CA ILE A 87 1.24 -4.76 -7.79
C ILE A 87 1.90 -3.36 -7.88
N PHE A 88 1.40 -2.38 -7.12
CA PHE A 88 1.89 -1.00 -7.13
C PHE A 88 2.99 -0.72 -6.10
N VAL A 89 3.33 -1.65 -5.20
CA VAL A 89 4.29 -1.40 -4.11
C VAL A 89 5.63 -0.92 -4.63
N SER A 90 6.12 -1.44 -5.76
CA SER A 90 7.38 -0.94 -6.35
C SER A 90 7.31 0.48 -6.87
N GLU A 91 6.17 0.92 -7.40
CA GLU A 91 6.02 2.29 -7.90
C GLU A 91 6.03 3.27 -6.72
N TRP A 92 5.33 2.92 -5.65
CA TRP A 92 5.31 3.69 -4.41
C TRP A 92 6.69 3.73 -3.73
N ALA A 93 7.35 2.58 -3.58
CA ALA A 93 8.67 2.50 -2.97
C ALA A 93 9.74 3.26 -3.78
N ARG A 94 9.61 3.32 -5.11
CA ARG A 94 10.48 4.13 -5.98
C ARG A 94 10.21 5.63 -5.80
N ALA A 95 8.95 6.02 -5.67
CA ALA A 95 8.57 7.42 -5.48
C ALA A 95 8.91 7.94 -4.08
N TYR A 96 8.86 7.07 -3.06
CA TYR A 96 9.11 7.39 -1.66
C TYR A 96 10.17 6.42 -1.09
N PRO A 97 11.45 6.58 -1.47
CA PRO A 97 12.51 5.64 -1.11
C PRO A 97 12.84 5.62 0.40
N SER A 98 12.43 6.65 1.14
CA SER A 98 12.56 6.70 2.61
C SER A 98 11.42 6.00 3.34
N ALA A 99 10.35 5.61 2.64
CA ALA A 99 9.21 4.94 3.26
C ALA A 99 9.55 3.49 3.60
N GLN A 100 9.16 3.06 4.78
CA GLN A 100 9.24 1.67 5.21
C GLN A 100 8.16 0.86 4.49
N VAL A 101 8.60 -0.15 3.73
CA VAL A 101 7.68 -1.10 3.11
C VAL A 101 7.41 -2.24 4.08
N ILE A 102 6.14 -2.47 4.37
CA ILE A 102 5.64 -3.49 5.28
C ILE A 102 4.86 -4.50 4.45
N GLY A 103 5.14 -5.78 4.63
CA GLY A 103 4.52 -6.86 3.87
C GLY A 103 4.27 -8.10 4.70
N VAL A 104 3.73 -9.12 4.04
CA VAL A 104 3.52 -10.46 4.61
C VAL A 104 4.54 -11.45 4.06
N GLU A 105 4.67 -12.59 4.73
CA GLU A 105 5.53 -13.71 4.32
C GLU A 105 5.32 -14.11 2.85
N GLY A 106 6.41 -14.41 2.14
CA GLY A 106 6.37 -14.77 0.71
C GLY A 106 6.27 -13.58 -0.25
N LEU A 107 5.93 -12.38 0.24
CA LEU A 107 5.79 -11.22 -0.62
C LEU A 107 7.15 -10.70 -1.11
N ALA A 108 8.16 -10.65 -0.24
CA ALA A 108 9.50 -10.21 -0.59
C ALA A 108 10.11 -11.09 -1.70
N GLU A 109 9.96 -12.42 -1.59
CA GLU A 109 10.41 -13.41 -2.56
C GLU A 109 9.68 -13.23 -3.90
N LYS A 110 8.35 -13.05 -3.86
CA LYS A 110 7.54 -12.81 -5.06
C LYS A 110 7.96 -11.53 -5.78
N ARG A 111 8.26 -10.46 -5.04
CA ARG A 111 8.77 -9.20 -5.61
C ARG A 111 10.17 -9.38 -6.20
N ALA A 112 11.07 -10.08 -5.52
CA ALA A 112 12.41 -10.36 -6.02
C ALA A 112 12.37 -11.21 -7.31
N ALA A 113 11.47 -12.20 -7.40
CA ALA A 113 11.26 -12.98 -8.62
C ALA A 113 10.71 -12.10 -9.75
N ALA A 114 9.69 -11.28 -9.48
CA ALA A 114 9.12 -10.34 -10.44
C ALA A 114 10.13 -9.28 -10.91
N ALA A 115 11.10 -8.91 -10.09
CA ALA A 115 12.17 -7.99 -10.47
C ALA A 115 13.16 -8.60 -11.46
N LYS A 116 13.35 -9.93 -11.42
CA LYS A 116 14.26 -10.66 -12.33
C LYS A 116 13.64 -10.93 -13.70
N ASP A 117 12.31 -10.97 -13.81
CA ASP A 117 11.60 -11.22 -15.07
C ASP A 117 11.57 -9.96 -15.97
N PRO A 118 12.20 -9.95 -17.16
CA PRO A 118 12.18 -8.81 -18.09
C PRO A 118 10.78 -8.46 -18.61
N LYS A 119 9.81 -9.37 -18.55
CA LYS A 119 8.42 -9.15 -18.99
C LYS A 119 7.53 -8.61 -17.87
N SER A 120 8.06 -8.56 -16.65
CA SER A 120 7.34 -8.02 -15.50
C SER A 120 7.35 -6.49 -15.56
N PRO A 121 6.23 -5.82 -15.24
CA PRO A 121 6.20 -4.36 -15.08
C PRO A 121 7.07 -3.89 -13.91
N SER A 122 7.56 -4.82 -13.09
CA SER A 122 8.42 -4.57 -11.95
C SER A 122 9.87 -4.98 -12.20
N HIS A 123 10.25 -5.26 -13.45
CA HIS A 123 11.62 -5.61 -13.80
C HIS A 123 12.61 -4.56 -13.28
N GLY A 124 13.68 -5.01 -12.61
CA GLY A 124 14.69 -4.17 -12.00
C GLY A 124 14.25 -3.40 -10.74
N ALA A 125 13.00 -3.54 -10.29
CA ALA A 125 12.54 -2.87 -9.08
C ALA A 125 13.07 -3.55 -7.82
N GLN A 126 13.74 -2.80 -6.95
CA GLN A 126 14.12 -3.25 -5.62
C GLN A 126 13.13 -2.68 -4.61
N VAL A 127 12.59 -3.54 -3.75
CA VAL A 127 11.64 -3.17 -2.70
C VAL A 127 12.20 -3.69 -1.38
N PRO A 128 12.87 -2.84 -0.59
CA PRO A 128 13.35 -3.25 0.72
C PRO A 128 12.17 -3.33 1.69
N PHE A 129 11.75 -4.55 2.03
CA PHE A 129 10.77 -4.76 3.08
C PHE A 129 11.43 -4.53 4.44
N ALA A 130 11.03 -3.48 5.14
CA ALA A 130 11.51 -3.15 6.48
C ALA A 130 10.89 -4.06 7.54
N THR A 131 9.65 -4.47 7.34
CA THR A 131 8.91 -5.37 8.23
C THR A 131 8.17 -6.41 7.41
N VAL A 132 8.27 -7.68 7.81
CA VAL A 132 7.54 -8.79 7.21
C VAL A 132 6.79 -9.53 8.31
N PHE A 133 5.47 -9.57 8.21
CA PHE A 133 4.63 -10.39 9.08
C PHE A 133 4.79 -11.85 8.70
N THR A 134 5.23 -12.68 9.64
CA THR A 134 5.46 -14.12 9.45
C THR A 134 4.90 -14.88 10.64
N GLU A 135 4.59 -16.16 10.44
CA GLU A 135 4.16 -17.07 11.52
C GLU A 135 5.18 -17.14 12.68
N LYS A 136 6.47 -16.92 12.39
CA LYS A 136 7.55 -16.98 13.39
C LYS A 136 7.62 -15.75 14.28
N LEU A 137 7.15 -14.61 13.80
CA LEU A 137 7.21 -13.33 14.50
C LEU A 137 5.87 -12.94 15.13
N LYS A 138 4.93 -13.89 15.21
CA LYS A 138 3.61 -13.69 15.83
C LYS A 138 3.72 -13.09 17.23
N GLY A 139 2.95 -12.02 17.48
CA GLY A 139 2.93 -11.24 18.71
C GLY A 139 4.19 -10.42 18.99
N GLN A 140 5.20 -10.45 18.12
CA GLN A 140 6.50 -9.80 18.32
C GLN A 140 6.78 -8.68 17.30
N VAL A 141 6.02 -8.62 16.22
CA VAL A 141 6.19 -7.57 15.20
C VAL A 141 5.87 -6.21 15.81
N ARG A 142 6.80 -5.26 15.66
CA ARG A 142 6.63 -3.84 15.94
C ARG A 142 7.14 -3.05 14.74
N ILE A 143 6.35 -2.09 14.26
CA ILE A 143 6.70 -1.29 13.08
C ILE A 143 7.50 -0.07 13.51
N SER A 144 6.93 0.75 14.39
CA SER A 144 7.58 1.88 15.04
C SER A 144 6.69 2.43 16.14
N GLU A 145 7.23 3.14 17.12
CA GLU A 145 6.44 3.74 18.20
C GLU A 145 5.31 4.66 17.67
N GLU A 146 5.58 5.47 16.65
CA GLU A 146 4.57 6.37 16.07
C GLU A 146 3.46 5.60 15.35
N PHE A 147 3.79 4.53 14.62
CA PHE A 147 2.81 3.70 13.92
C PHE A 147 1.97 2.88 14.91
N ASP A 148 2.64 2.29 15.90
CA ASP A 148 2.03 1.45 16.93
C ASP A 148 1.15 2.24 17.89
N ARG A 149 1.25 3.58 17.91
CA ARG A 149 0.35 4.48 18.64
C ARG A 149 -0.99 4.63 17.95
N ASP A 150 -0.99 4.76 16.62
CA ASP A 150 -2.17 5.03 15.80
C ASP A 150 -2.88 3.75 15.31
N PHE A 151 -2.18 2.61 15.27
CA PHE A 151 -2.72 1.36 14.75
C PHE A 151 -2.60 0.20 15.74
N GLU A 152 -3.63 -0.63 15.76
CA GLU A 152 -3.59 -2.01 16.23
C GLU A 152 -3.50 -2.92 15.03
N TYR A 153 -2.77 -4.02 15.18
CA TYR A 153 -2.69 -5.01 14.14
C TYR A 153 -2.45 -6.40 14.69
N ASP A 154 -2.97 -7.38 13.97
CA ASP A 154 -2.77 -8.78 14.30
C ASP A 154 -1.68 -9.42 13.41
N ASP A 155 -1.39 -10.66 13.75
CA ASP A 155 -0.39 -11.48 13.06
C ASP A 155 -0.73 -11.78 11.59
N GLY A 156 -1.99 -11.62 11.20
CA GLY A 156 -2.47 -11.73 9.82
C GLY A 156 -2.30 -10.44 9.03
N ALA A 157 -1.61 -9.44 9.57
CA ALA A 157 -1.48 -8.11 8.98
C ALA A 157 -2.84 -7.42 8.75
N VAL A 158 -3.81 -7.66 9.64
CA VAL A 158 -5.05 -6.88 9.71
C VAL A 158 -4.76 -5.64 10.54
N PHE A 159 -4.98 -4.45 9.98
CA PHE A 159 -4.72 -3.18 10.65
C PHE A 159 -6.02 -2.45 10.98
N ALA A 160 -6.18 -2.09 12.25
CA ALA A 160 -7.25 -1.24 12.75
C ALA A 160 -6.67 0.10 13.20
N ASN A 161 -7.16 1.21 12.64
CA ASN A 161 -6.85 2.53 13.17
C ASN A 161 -7.54 2.66 14.53
N ARG A 162 -6.79 3.04 15.58
CA ARG A 162 -7.33 3.22 16.93
C ARG A 162 -8.37 4.35 17.05
N GLY A 163 -8.54 5.14 15.99
CA GLY A 163 -9.45 6.27 16.00
C GLY A 163 -8.86 7.37 16.86
N GLY A 164 -7.94 8.14 16.27
CA GLY A 164 -7.55 9.42 16.85
C GLY A 164 -8.76 10.34 16.84
N GLY A 165 -9.51 10.36 17.95
CA GLY A 165 -10.55 11.34 18.22
C GLY A 165 -9.93 12.72 18.13
N GLY A 166 -10.38 13.48 17.12
CA GLY A 166 -10.31 14.93 17.07
C GLY A 166 -11.69 15.47 17.31
#